data_AF-A0A7S4K1B9-F1
#
_entry.id   AF-A0A7S4K1B9-F1
#
_cell.length_a   1.000
_cell.length_b   1.000
_cell.length_c   1.000
_cell.angle_alpha   90.00
_cell.angle_beta   90.00
_cell.angle_gamma   90.00
#
_symmetry.space_group_name_H-M   'P 1'
#
loop_
_entity.id
_entity.type
_entity.pdbx_description
1 polymer ?
#
loop_
_entity_poly.entity_id
_entity_poly.type
_entity_poly.pdbx_seq_one_letter_code
_entity_poly.pdbx_strand_id
1 'polypeptide(L)'
;MLSVREQIAREFAKDLGSIAEMGKDIFHSYWNQVEKMRGEGLANEGSGTTGKSFDRQQLMFLEWDPYYGDDDAPSPLRKGNYDLLVLMCTQESIHRLIRDGVKVEDESAAQVGANTLFLRNFYVERLDSHFAGNLRYARSDEFLEELFLAHLKVSDGGDTLNADPLTIAEAILMEREQVALEWKEVASQSPQEHMEIRKLQLNKMMGL
;
A
#
# COMPACT_ATOMS: atom_id res chain seq x y z
N MET A 1 20.58 -21.50 -12.66
CA MET A 1 19.22 -21.04 -13.01
C MET A 1 18.27 -21.37 -11.88
N LEU A 2 17.89 -20.37 -11.08
CA LEU A 2 16.73 -20.51 -10.20
C LEU A 2 15.47 -20.72 -11.03
N SER A 3 14.50 -21.42 -10.47
CA SER A 3 13.17 -21.48 -11.08
C SER A 3 12.57 -20.07 -11.08
N VAL A 4 11.91 -19.65 -12.16
CA VAL A 4 11.21 -18.35 -12.26
C VAL A 4 10.34 -18.07 -11.03
N ARG A 5 9.74 -19.12 -10.44
CA ARG A 5 8.92 -19.00 -9.22
C ARG A 5 9.74 -18.62 -7.98
N GLU A 6 10.94 -19.16 -7.82
CA GLU A 6 11.81 -18.83 -6.69
C GLU A 6 12.37 -17.41 -6.80
N GLN A 7 12.63 -16.96 -8.03
CA GLN A 7 13.01 -15.58 -8.29
C GLN A 7 11.88 -14.63 -7.88
N ILE A 8 10.65 -14.89 -8.33
CA ILE A 8 9.47 -14.10 -7.95
C ILE A 8 9.26 -14.10 -6.43
N ALA A 9 9.35 -15.24 -5.77
CA ALA A 9 9.17 -15.33 -4.32
C ALA A 9 10.20 -14.51 -3.54
N ARG A 10 11.48 -14.53 -3.98
CA ARG A 10 12.53 -13.69 -3.39
C ARG A 10 12.30 -12.20 -3.63
N GLU A 11 11.90 -11.83 -4.85
CA GLU A 11 11.53 -10.45 -5.17
C GLU A 11 10.36 -9.98 -4.30
N PHE A 12 9.33 -10.80 -4.12
CA PHE A 12 8.17 -10.49 -3.28
C PHE A 12 8.56 -10.24 -1.83
N ALA A 13 9.42 -11.10 -1.25
CA ALA A 13 9.86 -10.93 0.13
C ALA A 13 10.66 -9.63 0.34
N LYS A 14 11.48 -9.23 -0.65
CA LYS A 14 12.20 -7.94 -0.63
C LYS A 14 11.23 -6.77 -0.78
N ASP A 15 10.37 -6.84 -1.79
CA ASP A 15 9.40 -5.80 -2.15
C ASP A 15 8.42 -5.53 -1.00
N LEU A 16 7.94 -6.56 -0.31
CA LEU A 16 7.12 -6.44 0.90
C LEU A 16 7.86 -5.73 2.04
N GLY A 17 9.18 -5.93 2.16
CA GLY A 17 10.01 -5.16 3.09
C GLY A 17 9.99 -3.66 2.77
N SER A 18 10.12 -3.30 1.48
CA SER A 18 10.03 -1.90 1.05
C SER A 18 8.63 -1.31 1.27
N ILE A 19 7.57 -2.10 1.07
CA ILE A 19 6.18 -1.67 1.32
C ILE A 19 5.95 -1.39 2.81
N ALA A 20 6.56 -2.18 3.69
CA ALA A 20 6.48 -1.96 5.14
C ALA A 20 7.10 -0.60 5.53
N GLU A 21 8.22 -0.22 4.91
CA GLU A 21 8.91 1.05 5.21
C GLU A 21 8.24 2.27 4.54
N MET A 22 7.53 2.06 3.42
CA MET A 22 6.92 3.11 2.60
C MET A 22 5.93 4.01 3.35
N GLY A 23 5.23 3.50 4.37
CA GLY A 23 4.18 4.25 5.06
C GLY A 23 4.66 5.59 5.64
N LYS A 24 5.88 5.61 6.19
CA LYS A 24 6.48 6.82 6.77
C LYS A 24 6.73 7.89 5.73
N ASP A 25 7.25 7.50 4.57
CA ASP A 25 7.59 8.42 3.49
C ASP A 25 6.35 9.04 2.85
N ILE A 26 5.26 8.26 2.66
CA ILE A 26 3.97 8.79 2.17
C ILE A 26 3.49 9.90 3.09
N PHE A 27 3.56 9.67 4.40
CA PHE A 27 3.12 10.63 5.39
C PHE A 27 3.98 11.91 5.40
N HIS A 28 5.31 11.78 5.29
CA HIS A 28 6.21 12.93 5.16
C HIS A 28 5.95 13.71 3.86
N SER A 29 5.70 13.01 2.75
CA SER A 29 5.35 13.62 1.47
C SER A 29 4.06 14.45 1.57
N TYR A 30 3.03 13.92 2.24
CA TYR A 30 1.79 14.64 2.52
C TYR A 30 2.02 15.92 3.31
N TRP A 31 2.75 15.87 4.43
CA TRP A 31 3.02 17.08 5.23
C TRP A 31 3.82 18.12 4.47
N ASN A 32 4.84 17.71 3.72
CA ASN A 32 5.60 18.62 2.85
C ASN A 32 4.69 19.30 1.81
N GLN A 33 3.70 18.57 1.28
CA GLN A 33 2.75 19.11 0.31
C GLN A 33 1.78 20.10 0.98
N VAL A 34 1.27 19.79 2.18
CA VAL A 34 0.41 20.69 2.97
C VAL A 34 1.15 21.95 3.37
N GLU A 35 2.40 21.85 3.83
CA GLU A 35 3.26 23.00 4.15
C GLU A 35 3.49 23.87 2.92
N LYS A 36 3.74 23.26 1.76
CA LYS A 36 3.89 23.98 0.50
C LYS A 36 2.61 24.72 0.10
N MET A 37 1.44 24.08 0.23
CA MET A 37 0.15 24.74 -0.03
C MET A 37 -0.12 25.91 0.93
N ARG A 38 0.33 25.80 2.18
CA ARG A 38 0.23 26.88 3.19
C ARG A 38 1.24 28.02 2.95
N GLY A 39 2.44 27.69 2.46
CA GLY A 39 3.49 28.66 2.14
C GLY A 39 3.28 29.42 0.83
N GLU A 40 2.63 28.81 -0.17
CA GLU A 40 2.32 29.41 -1.48
C GLU A 40 0.97 30.15 -1.50
N GLY A 41 0.62 30.86 -0.43
CA GLY A 41 -0.63 31.62 -0.33
C GLY A 41 -0.92 32.48 -1.57
N LEU A 42 -2.10 32.26 -2.19
CA LEU A 42 -2.78 33.19 -3.11
C LEU A 42 -2.03 33.62 -4.38
N ALA A 43 -1.32 32.73 -5.08
CA ALA A 43 -0.69 33.09 -6.35
C ALA A 43 -0.71 32.00 -7.44
N ASN A 44 -1.86 31.35 -7.70
CA ASN A 44 -2.22 30.90 -9.06
C ASN A 44 -3.64 30.27 -9.11
N GLU A 45 -4.66 31.10 -9.31
CA GLU A 45 -5.89 30.63 -9.97
C GLU A 45 -5.56 30.45 -11.45
N GLY A 46 -5.30 29.21 -11.89
CA GLY A 46 -5.18 28.93 -13.33
C GLY A 46 -4.28 27.79 -13.78
N SER A 47 -3.56 27.11 -12.87
CA SER A 47 -2.80 25.92 -13.25
C SER A 47 -3.55 24.69 -12.76
N GLY A 48 -4.21 23.98 -13.68
CA GLY A 48 -4.91 22.73 -13.42
C GLY A 48 -4.01 21.79 -12.62
N THR A 49 -4.38 21.57 -11.36
CA THR A 49 -3.76 20.58 -10.49
C THR A 49 -4.11 19.20 -11.02
N THR A 50 -3.41 18.76 -12.05
CA THR A 50 -3.20 17.33 -12.28
C THR A 50 -2.43 16.83 -11.06
N GLY A 51 -3.13 16.09 -10.21
CA GLY A 51 -2.62 15.51 -8.96
C GLY A 51 -1.23 14.95 -9.18
N LYS A 52 -0.24 15.57 -8.53
CA LYS A 52 1.08 14.97 -8.41
C LYS A 52 0.91 13.93 -7.30
N SER A 53 0.70 12.68 -7.69
CA SER A 53 0.73 11.56 -6.74
C SER A 53 1.99 11.69 -5.89
N PHE A 54 1.91 11.37 -4.60
CA PHE A 54 3.03 11.36 -3.66
C PHE A 54 4.35 10.94 -4.33
N ASP A 55 5.42 11.69 -4.04
CA ASP A 55 6.67 11.62 -4.79
C ASP A 55 7.23 10.19 -4.75
N ARG A 56 7.10 9.44 -5.85
CA ARG A 56 7.36 7.99 -5.94
C ARG A 56 8.85 7.67 -6.04
N GLN A 57 9.70 8.42 -5.35
CA GLN A 57 11.15 8.24 -5.34
C GLN A 57 11.55 6.81 -4.97
N GLN A 58 10.68 6.11 -4.23
CA GLN A 58 10.83 4.71 -3.88
C GLN A 58 10.80 3.75 -5.08
N LEU A 59 10.25 4.09 -6.25
CA LEU A 59 10.25 3.14 -7.38
C LEU A 59 11.62 3.00 -8.06
N MET A 60 12.62 3.82 -7.70
CA MET A 60 13.95 3.76 -8.31
C MET A 60 14.67 2.43 -8.04
N PHE A 61 14.42 1.77 -6.90
CA PHE A 61 15.04 0.46 -6.61
C PHE A 61 14.47 -0.69 -7.47
N LEU A 62 13.30 -0.49 -8.08
CA LEU A 62 12.70 -1.49 -8.98
C LEU A 62 13.40 -1.50 -10.35
N GLU A 63 13.96 -0.35 -10.77
CA GLU A 63 14.60 -0.16 -12.06
C GLU A 63 16.13 -0.28 -11.98
N TRP A 64 16.72 0.09 -10.84
CA TRP A 64 18.17 0.02 -10.63
C TRP A 64 18.50 -0.43 -9.20
N ASP A 65 19.06 -1.63 -9.07
CA ASP A 65 19.69 -2.09 -7.84
C ASP A 65 21.18 -2.36 -8.13
N PRO A 66 22.09 -1.51 -7.64
CA PRO A 66 23.52 -1.59 -7.91
C PRO A 66 24.21 -2.78 -7.21
N TYR A 67 23.48 -3.57 -6.42
CA TYR A 67 24.01 -4.75 -5.72
C TYR A 67 23.70 -6.07 -6.43
N TYR A 68 23.03 -6.07 -7.57
CA TYR A 68 22.80 -7.29 -8.35
C TYR A 68 24.03 -7.68 -9.17
N GLY A 69 24.54 -8.89 -8.94
CA GLY A 69 25.34 -9.60 -9.93
C GLY A 69 24.47 -10.02 -11.12
N ASP A 70 25.08 -10.26 -12.28
CA ASP A 70 24.41 -10.57 -13.56
C ASP A 70 23.34 -11.69 -13.52
N ASP A 71 23.32 -12.54 -12.50
CA ASP A 71 22.35 -13.64 -12.32
C ASP A 71 21.02 -13.23 -11.64
N ASP A 72 20.90 -12.00 -11.12
CA ASP A 72 19.76 -11.53 -10.33
C ASP A 72 19.06 -10.30 -10.94
N ALA A 73 19.07 -10.17 -12.28
CA ALA A 73 18.32 -9.12 -12.95
C ALA A 73 16.82 -9.17 -12.57
N PRO A 74 16.17 -8.02 -12.28
CA PRO A 74 14.78 -7.99 -11.85
C PRO A 74 13.86 -8.64 -12.89
N SER A 75 12.86 -9.39 -12.43
CA SER A 75 11.93 -10.04 -13.35
C SER A 75 11.20 -9.01 -14.22
N PRO A 76 10.87 -9.33 -15.49
CA PRO A 76 10.19 -8.41 -16.40
C PRO A 76 8.84 -7.88 -15.88
N LEU A 77 8.25 -8.57 -14.89
CA LEU A 77 6.96 -8.24 -14.29
C LEU A 77 7.08 -7.63 -12.89
N ARG A 78 8.30 -7.40 -12.37
CA ARG A 78 8.54 -6.95 -11.01
C ARG A 78 7.75 -5.67 -10.67
N LYS A 79 7.73 -4.69 -11.57
CA LYS A 79 6.98 -3.43 -11.39
C LYS A 79 5.47 -3.65 -11.23
N GLY A 80 4.89 -4.53 -12.04
CA GLY A 80 3.46 -4.82 -11.96
C GLY A 80 3.10 -5.66 -10.74
N ASN A 81 3.96 -6.60 -10.38
CA ASN A 81 3.81 -7.39 -9.16
C ASN A 81 3.93 -6.52 -7.91
N TYR A 82 4.89 -5.59 -7.88
CA TYR A 82 5.07 -4.63 -6.81
C TYR A 82 3.81 -3.81 -6.59
N ASP A 83 3.28 -3.21 -7.66
CA ASP A 83 2.05 -2.41 -7.60
C ASP A 83 0.86 -3.22 -7.09
N LEU A 84 0.72 -4.45 -7.57
CA LEU A 84 -0.31 -5.37 -7.10
C LEU A 84 -0.15 -5.70 -5.61
N LEU A 85 1.08 -5.90 -5.12
CA LEU A 85 1.34 -6.14 -3.69
C LEU A 85 0.94 -4.93 -2.85
N VAL A 86 1.29 -3.70 -3.27
CA VAL A 86 0.86 -2.48 -2.58
C VAL A 86 -0.66 -2.40 -2.52
N LEU A 87 -1.34 -2.68 -3.63
CA LEU A 87 -2.80 -2.65 -3.73
C LEU A 87 -3.45 -3.69 -2.80
N MET A 88 -2.97 -4.93 -2.83
CA MET A 88 -3.50 -6.01 -1.98
C MET A 88 -3.24 -5.75 -0.50
N CYS A 89 -2.03 -5.31 -0.12
CA CYS A 89 -1.73 -4.97 1.28
C CYS A 89 -2.65 -3.85 1.77
N THR A 90 -2.86 -2.81 0.95
CA THR A 90 -3.75 -1.69 1.28
C THR A 90 -5.20 -2.16 1.43
N GLN A 91 -5.69 -3.02 0.54
CA GLN A 91 -7.04 -3.56 0.60
C GLN A 91 -7.28 -4.43 1.84
N GLU A 92 -6.34 -5.33 2.15
CA GLU A 92 -6.40 -6.17 3.35
C GLU A 92 -6.37 -5.32 4.63
N SER A 93 -5.56 -4.27 4.67
CA SER A 93 -5.49 -3.33 5.79
C SER A 93 -6.85 -2.65 6.05
N ILE A 94 -7.50 -2.18 4.99
CA ILE A 94 -8.85 -1.59 5.07
C ILE A 94 -9.85 -2.61 5.61
N HIS A 95 -9.81 -3.86 5.14
CA HIS A 95 -10.70 -4.90 5.62
C HIS A 95 -10.50 -5.21 7.12
N ARG A 96 -9.25 -5.28 7.59
CA ARG A 96 -8.94 -5.47 9.01
C ARG A 96 -9.45 -4.31 9.86
N LEU A 97 -9.23 -3.08 9.43
CA LEU A 97 -9.72 -1.89 10.13
C LEU A 97 -11.25 -1.78 10.15
N ILE A 98 -11.94 -2.16 9.08
CA ILE A 98 -13.42 -2.20 9.06
C ILE A 98 -13.94 -3.28 10.03
N ARG A 99 -13.25 -4.42 10.15
CA ARG A 99 -13.64 -5.53 11.03
C ARG A 99 -13.36 -5.22 12.50
N ASP A 100 -12.15 -4.74 12.80
CA ASP A 100 -11.63 -4.62 14.16
C ASP A 100 -11.87 -3.22 14.76
N GLY A 101 -12.19 -2.25 13.90
CA GLY A 101 -12.38 -0.84 14.20
C GLY A 101 -11.10 -0.04 14.00
N VAL A 102 -11.24 1.21 13.51
CA VAL A 102 -10.13 2.18 13.45
C VAL A 102 -9.85 2.65 14.88
N LYS A 103 -8.91 2.00 15.57
CA LYS A 103 -8.54 2.31 16.94
C LYS A 103 -7.23 3.07 16.96
N VAL A 104 -7.28 4.32 17.41
CA VAL A 104 -6.09 5.05 17.83
C VAL A 104 -6.07 5.15 19.36
N GLU A 105 -4.87 5.21 19.94
CA GLU A 105 -4.68 5.30 21.39
C GLU A 105 -5.53 6.45 21.97
N ASP A 106 -6.18 6.18 23.10
CA ASP A 106 -7.04 7.12 23.83
C ASP A 106 -8.31 7.63 23.10
N GLU A 107 -8.73 7.01 21.98
CA GLU A 107 -9.97 7.39 21.31
C GLU A 107 -11.25 6.88 22.00
N SER A 108 -12.28 7.73 22.02
CA SER A 108 -13.63 7.37 22.45
C SER A 108 -14.23 6.29 21.53
N ALA A 109 -15.00 5.35 22.10
CA ALA A 109 -15.74 4.34 21.32
C ALA A 109 -16.67 4.95 20.25
N ALA A 110 -17.19 6.17 20.50
CA ALA A 110 -17.99 6.90 19.51
C ALA A 110 -17.14 7.36 18.32
N GLN A 111 -15.88 7.76 18.57
CA GLN A 111 -14.93 8.20 17.55
C GLN A 111 -14.49 7.02 16.67
N VAL A 112 -14.13 5.91 17.30
CA VAL A 112 -13.81 4.64 16.61
C VAL A 112 -14.97 4.23 15.71
N GLY A 113 -16.22 4.31 16.20
CA GLY A 113 -17.41 4.02 15.41
C GLY A 113 -17.61 4.95 14.22
N ALA A 114 -17.42 6.26 14.41
CA ALA A 114 -17.52 7.25 13.34
C ALA A 114 -16.44 7.04 12.27
N ASN A 115 -15.18 6.85 12.68
CA ASN A 115 -14.05 6.59 11.79
C ASN A 115 -14.27 5.30 10.97
N THR A 116 -14.70 4.23 11.64
CA THR A 116 -14.94 2.92 10.99
C THR A 116 -16.09 3.00 9.99
N LEU A 117 -17.19 3.69 10.33
CA LEU A 117 -18.32 3.87 9.43
C LEU A 117 -17.95 4.72 8.21
N PHE A 118 -17.21 5.81 8.43
CA PHE A 118 -16.69 6.66 7.37
C PHE A 118 -15.81 5.84 6.42
N LEU A 119 -14.81 5.12 6.95
CA LEU A 119 -13.91 4.29 6.14
C LEU A 119 -14.69 3.26 5.31
N ARG A 120 -15.67 2.60 5.91
CA ARG A 120 -16.50 1.61 5.20
C ARG A 120 -17.23 2.24 4.01
N ASN A 121 -17.89 3.38 4.21
CA ASN A 121 -18.63 4.05 3.14
C ASN A 121 -17.66 4.57 2.06
N PHE A 122 -16.58 5.22 2.49
CA PHE A 122 -15.55 5.74 1.60
C PHE A 122 -14.94 4.65 0.71
N TYR A 123 -14.67 3.47 1.28
CA TYR A 123 -14.15 2.30 0.58
C TYR A 123 -15.16 1.71 -0.42
N VAL A 124 -16.40 1.48 0.01
CA VAL A 124 -17.45 0.89 -0.87
C VAL A 124 -17.73 1.77 -2.09
N GLU A 125 -17.78 3.09 -1.91
CA GLU A 125 -17.96 4.04 -3.01
C GLU A 125 -16.83 4.01 -4.05
N ARG A 126 -15.63 3.57 -3.64
CA ARG A 126 -14.40 3.62 -4.43
C ARG A 126 -13.87 2.24 -4.84
N LEU A 127 -14.58 1.17 -4.47
CA LEU A 127 -14.16 -0.20 -4.72
C LEU A 127 -13.93 -0.44 -6.21
N ASP A 128 -14.90 -0.06 -7.04
CA ASP A 128 -14.87 -0.29 -8.49
C ASP A 128 -13.84 0.58 -9.22
N SER A 129 -13.47 1.74 -8.66
CA SER A 129 -12.53 2.67 -9.30
C SER A 129 -11.08 2.48 -8.87
N HIS A 130 -10.85 1.98 -7.64
CA HIS A 130 -9.52 1.89 -7.04
C HIS A 130 -9.03 0.46 -6.77
N PHE A 131 -9.93 -0.53 -6.63
CA PHE A 131 -9.54 -1.88 -6.22
C PHE A 131 -10.05 -3.01 -7.13
N ALA A 132 -11.01 -2.76 -8.03
CA ALA A 132 -11.54 -3.76 -8.95
C ALA A 132 -11.34 -3.40 -10.44
N GLY A 133 -11.17 -4.43 -11.27
CA GLY A 133 -11.13 -4.29 -12.73
C GLY A 133 -9.74 -4.02 -13.32
N ASN A 134 -9.72 -3.49 -14.55
CA ASN A 134 -8.47 -3.18 -15.27
C ASN A 134 -7.93 -1.83 -14.81
N LEU A 135 -7.16 -1.85 -13.73
CA LEU A 135 -6.64 -0.67 -13.07
C LEU A 135 -5.28 -0.24 -13.64
N ARG A 136 -5.03 1.06 -13.55
CA ARG A 136 -3.69 1.63 -13.78
C ARG A 136 -2.85 1.46 -12.51
N TYR A 137 -1.53 1.60 -12.64
CA TYR A 137 -0.64 1.54 -11.49
C TYR A 137 -0.93 2.63 -10.45
N ALA A 138 -0.74 2.29 -9.18
CA ALA A 138 -0.79 3.11 -7.97
C ALA A 138 -2.17 3.62 -7.56
N ARG A 139 -3.23 2.85 -7.84
CA ARG A 139 -4.58 3.19 -7.35
C ARG A 139 -4.72 3.17 -5.84
N SER A 140 -3.93 2.35 -5.14
CA SER A 140 -3.88 2.36 -3.67
C SER A 140 -3.43 3.70 -3.12
N ASP A 141 -2.45 4.33 -3.77
CA ASP A 141 -1.89 5.60 -3.33
C ASP A 141 -2.83 6.75 -3.68
N GLU A 142 -3.49 6.69 -4.85
CA GLU A 142 -4.55 7.64 -5.22
C GLU A 142 -5.73 7.57 -4.22
N PHE A 143 -6.12 6.37 -3.78
CA PHE A 143 -7.15 6.21 -2.75
C PHE A 143 -6.73 6.88 -1.42
N LEU A 144 -5.48 6.70 -1.00
CA LEU A 144 -4.94 7.35 0.19
C LEU A 144 -4.87 8.87 0.01
N GLU A 145 -4.47 9.36 -1.16
CA GLU A 145 -4.45 10.80 -1.49
C GLU A 145 -5.85 11.40 -1.40
N GLU A 146 -6.86 10.75 -1.97
CA GLU A 146 -8.26 11.19 -1.86
C GLU A 146 -8.73 11.23 -0.39
N LEU A 147 -8.30 10.25 0.42
CA LEU A 147 -8.63 10.18 1.84
C LEU A 147 -7.96 11.33 2.62
N PHE A 148 -6.69 11.62 2.36
CA PHE A 148 -5.98 12.76 2.93
C PHE A 148 -6.63 14.10 2.51
N LEU A 149 -7.05 14.24 1.25
CA LEU A 149 -7.75 15.44 0.77
C LEU A 149 -9.16 15.58 1.35
N ALA A 150 -9.81 14.47 1.73
CA ALA A 150 -11.12 14.51 2.39
C ALA A 150 -11.05 15.24 3.75
N HIS A 151 -9.93 15.12 4.47
CA HIS A 151 -9.69 15.87 5.72
C HIS A 151 -9.80 17.38 5.50
N LEU A 152 -9.28 17.91 4.38
CA LEU A 152 -9.33 19.35 4.09
C LEU A 152 -10.76 19.85 3.81
N LYS A 153 -11.64 19.01 3.27
CA LYS A 153 -13.03 19.37 2.94
C LYS A 153 -13.95 19.37 4.16
N VAL A 154 -13.69 18.51 5.13
CA VAL A 154 -14.45 18.43 6.39
C VAL A 154 -14.19 19.67 7.27
N SER A 155 -13.03 20.31 7.13
CA SER A 155 -12.66 21.52 7.89
C SER A 155 -13.47 22.78 7.54
N ASP A 156 -14.19 22.83 6.40
CA ASP A 156 -14.75 24.08 5.85
C ASP A 156 -16.29 24.15 5.93
N GLY A 157 -16.96 23.05 6.32
CA GLY A 157 -18.42 22.95 6.32
C GLY A 157 -18.94 22.34 7.61
N GLY A 158 -19.58 23.16 8.45
CA GLY A 158 -20.20 22.70 9.68
C GLY A 158 -21.22 21.58 9.45
N ASP A 159 -21.12 20.56 10.31
CA ASP A 159 -22.08 19.47 10.49
C ASP A 159 -22.04 18.39 9.39
N THR A 160 -21.15 17.39 9.51
CA THR A 160 -21.39 16.00 9.07
C THR A 160 -20.19 15.08 9.39
N LEU A 161 -20.43 14.13 10.31
CA LEU A 161 -19.54 13.05 10.79
C LEU A 161 -18.27 13.53 11.49
N ASN A 162 -18.19 13.29 12.81
CA ASN A 162 -16.99 13.45 13.64
C ASN A 162 -15.77 12.61 13.18
N ALA A 163 -15.78 11.99 12.01
CA ALA A 163 -14.68 11.16 11.55
C ALA A 163 -13.44 12.02 11.25
N ASP A 164 -12.27 11.49 11.52
CA ASP A 164 -10.99 12.09 11.15
C ASP A 164 -10.32 11.28 10.02
N PRO A 165 -10.45 11.72 8.75
CA PRO A 165 -9.84 11.03 7.61
C PRO A 165 -8.33 10.91 7.71
N LEU A 166 -7.66 11.82 8.42
CA LEU A 166 -6.20 11.78 8.60
C LEU A 166 -5.81 10.61 9.51
N THR A 167 -6.49 10.48 10.64
CA THR A 167 -6.35 9.34 11.56
C THR A 167 -6.63 8.01 10.88
N ILE A 168 -7.65 7.97 10.02
CA ILE A 168 -7.97 6.77 9.24
C ILE A 168 -6.84 6.44 8.27
N ALA A 169 -6.28 7.42 7.56
CA ALA A 169 -5.18 7.22 6.63
C ALA A 169 -3.91 6.73 7.34
N GLU A 170 -3.57 7.30 8.50
CA GLU A 170 -2.49 6.79 9.35
C GLU A 170 -2.72 5.34 9.77
N ALA A 171 -3.93 5.02 10.26
CA ALA A 171 -4.26 3.66 10.66
C ALA A 171 -4.13 2.66 9.49
N ILE A 172 -4.54 3.04 8.27
CA ILE A 172 -4.37 2.20 7.07
C ILE A 172 -2.88 1.97 6.79
N LEU A 173 -2.05 3.01 6.88
CA LEU A 173 -0.61 2.90 6.63
C LEU A 173 0.09 2.00 7.66
N MET A 174 -0.27 2.12 8.95
CA MET A 174 0.26 1.26 10.02
C MET A 174 -0.19 -0.20 9.84
N GLU A 175 -1.47 -0.44 9.55
CA GLU A 175 -1.96 -1.80 9.33
C GLU A 175 -1.34 -2.39 8.05
N ARG A 176 -1.08 -1.58 7.02
CA ARG A 176 -0.39 -2.00 5.79
C ARG A 176 1.04 -2.42 6.04
N GLU A 177 1.75 -1.72 6.91
CA GLU A 177 3.08 -2.14 7.37
C GLU A 177 3.01 -3.53 8.02
N GLN A 178 2.05 -3.74 8.93
CA GLN A 178 1.86 -5.01 9.61
C GLN A 178 1.51 -6.16 8.63
N VAL A 179 0.56 -5.94 7.71
CA VAL A 179 0.21 -6.91 6.66
C VAL A 179 1.42 -7.25 5.80
N ALA A 180 2.20 -6.25 5.39
CA ALA A 180 3.38 -6.48 4.56
C ALA A 180 4.44 -7.32 5.28
N LEU A 181 4.66 -7.08 6.58
CA LEU A 181 5.58 -7.87 7.41
C LEU A 181 5.11 -9.33 7.56
N GLU A 182 3.82 -9.55 7.80
CA GLU A 182 3.23 -10.89 7.89
C GLU A 182 3.39 -11.65 6.56
N TRP A 183 3.08 -11.00 5.44
CA TRP A 183 3.21 -11.63 4.13
C TRP A 183 4.65 -11.85 3.73
N LYS A 184 5.57 -10.99 4.17
CA LYS A 184 7.01 -11.16 3.96
C LYS A 184 7.51 -12.43 4.63
N GLU A 185 7.08 -12.68 5.87
CA GLU A 185 7.42 -13.90 6.60
C GLU A 185 6.98 -15.14 5.81
N VAL A 186 5.73 -15.17 5.35
CA VAL A 186 5.19 -16.27 4.52
C VAL A 186 5.98 -16.41 3.21
N ALA A 187 6.21 -15.31 2.49
CA ALA A 187 6.94 -15.32 1.22
C ALA A 187 8.38 -15.83 1.38
N SER A 188 9.02 -15.54 2.52
CA SER A 188 10.39 -15.98 2.82
C SER A 188 10.53 -17.50 2.97
N GLN A 189 9.44 -18.20 3.30
CA GLN A 189 9.39 -19.65 3.48
C GLN A 189 9.19 -20.40 2.14
N SER A 190 8.69 -19.71 1.11
CA SER A 190 8.37 -20.29 -0.21
C SER A 190 9.51 -21.08 -0.89
N PRO A 191 10.80 -20.70 -0.80
CA PRO A 191 11.88 -21.52 -1.35
C PRO A 191 11.98 -22.92 -0.73
N GLN A 192 11.66 -23.08 0.55
CA GLN A 192 11.67 -24.38 1.23
C GLN A 192 10.52 -25.25 0.75
N GLU A 193 9.31 -24.69 0.66
CA GLU A 193 8.14 -25.38 0.11
C GLU A 193 8.36 -25.83 -1.34
N HIS A 194 8.97 -24.97 -2.17
CA HIS A 194 9.33 -25.32 -3.54
C HIS A 194 10.33 -26.47 -3.61
N MET A 195 11.27 -26.57 -2.67
CA MET A 195 12.19 -27.70 -2.58
C MET A 195 11.47 -29.00 -2.21
N GLU A 196 10.51 -28.94 -1.28
CA GLU A 196 9.70 -30.09 -0.90
C GLU A 196 8.86 -30.60 -2.08
N ILE A 197 8.21 -29.70 -2.83
CA ILE A 197 7.47 -30.07 -4.04
C ILE A 197 8.38 -30.75 -5.07
N ARG A 198 9.59 -30.22 -5.30
CA ARG A 198 10.55 -30.85 -6.21
C ARG A 198 10.98 -32.24 -5.74
N LYS A 199 11.21 -32.43 -4.44
CA LYS A 199 11.53 -33.74 -3.86
C LYS A 199 10.38 -34.73 -4.11
N LEU A 200 9.13 -34.32 -3.86
CA LEU A 200 7.95 -35.14 -4.11
C LEU A 200 7.79 -35.50 -5.59
N GLN A 201 8.03 -34.55 -6.50
CA GLN A 201 8.01 -34.81 -7.94
C GLN A 201 9.10 -35.79 -8.36
N LEU A 202 10.32 -35.61 -7.84
CA LEU A 202 11.45 -36.49 -8.13
C LEU A 202 11.17 -37.93 -7.65
N ASN A 203 10.66 -38.09 -6.43
CA ASN A 203 10.29 -39.40 -5.88
C ASN A 203 9.25 -40.09 -6.76
N LYS A 204 8.20 -39.35 -7.17
CA LYS A 204 7.18 -39.86 -8.09
C LYS A 204 7.76 -40.29 -9.45
N MET A 205 8.73 -39.56 -10.00
CA MET A 205 9.39 -39.92 -11.26
C MET A 205 10.31 -41.13 -11.12
N MET A 206 10.89 -41.34 -9.94
CA MET A 206 11.74 -42.50 -9.62
C MET A 206 10.95 -43.73 -9.15
N GLY A 207 9.62 -43.63 -9.02
CA GLY A 207 8.75 -44.74 -8.61
C GLY A 207 8.84 -45.08 -7.11
N LEU A 208 9.26 -44.12 -6.29
CA LEU A 208 9.26 -44.17 -4.82
C LEU A 208 8.02 -43.44 -4.27
#